data_AF-A0A2V9WFX7-F1
#
_entry.id   AF-A0A2V9WFX7-F1
#
_cell.length_a   1.000
_cell.length_b   1.000
_cell.length_c   1.000
_cell.angle_alpha   90.00
_cell.angle_beta   90.00
_cell.angle_gamma   90.00
#
_symmetry.space_group_name_H-M   'P 1'
#
loop_
_entity.id
_entity.type
_entity.pdbx_description
1 polymer ?
#
loop_
_entity_poly.entity_id
_entity_poly.type
_entity_poly.pdbx_seq_one_letter_code
_entity_poly.pdbx_strand_id
1 'polypeptide(L)'
;MNVASWLLWGFASTLLLTTTLAVSQALGLTRMNMPYMLGTMFTADRDRARLFGFVAHLVNGLVFSLLYVFVFQSWGVASWWRGSLIGVLHGLFVLVIG
;
A
#
# COMPACT_ATOMS: atom_id res chain seq x y z
N MET A 1 7.70 -10.27 15.01
CA MET A 1 8.31 -9.01 14.51
C MET A 1 8.28 -7.98 15.63
N ASN A 2 9.26 -7.08 15.68
CA ASN A 2 9.27 -5.94 16.61
C ASN A 2 8.75 -4.67 15.91
N VAL A 3 8.53 -3.60 16.68
CA VAL A 3 7.96 -2.33 16.18
C VAL A 3 8.84 -1.70 15.09
N ALA A 4 10.16 -1.68 15.28
CA ALA A 4 11.09 -1.11 14.30
C ALA A 4 11.03 -1.84 12.94
N SER A 5 11.00 -3.17 12.97
CA SER A 5 10.85 -4.01 11.78
C SER A 5 9.51 -3.79 11.09
N TRP A 6 8.42 -3.66 11.85
CA TRP A 6 7.11 -3.32 11.30
C TRP A 6 7.11 -1.96 10.61
N LEU A 7 7.61 -0.90 11.28
CA LEU A 7 7.69 0.44 10.69
C LEU A 7 8.51 0.45 9.40
N LEU A 8 9.67 -0.22 9.40
CA LEU A 8 10.54 -0.30 8.23
C LEU A 8 9.87 -1.03 7.06
N TRP A 9 9.36 -2.24 7.29
CA TRP A 9 8.78 -3.05 6.21
C TRP A 9 7.40 -2.56 5.77
N GLY A 10 6.60 -1.98 6.68
CA GLY A 10 5.36 -1.30 6.36
C GLY A 10 5.61 -0.06 5.49
N PHE A 11 6.61 0.76 5.84
CA PHE A 11 7.04 1.90 5.02
C PHE A 11 7.54 1.43 3.64
N ALA A 12 8.48 0.47 3.62
CA ALA A 12 9.09 -0.01 2.38
C ALA A 12 8.05 -0.62 1.42
N SER A 13 7.15 -1.45 1.92
CA SER A 13 6.08 -2.05 1.11
C SER A 13 5.09 -1.02 0.58
N THR A 14 4.72 -0.03 1.40
CA THR A 14 3.84 1.06 0.96
C THR A 14 4.49 1.91 -0.12
N LEU A 15 5.79 2.21 0.03
CA LEU A 15 6.53 2.95 -0.99
C LEU A 15 6.66 2.17 -2.29
N LEU A 16 6.90 0.85 -2.20
CA LEU A 16 6.93 -0.05 -3.36
C LEU A 16 5.57 -0.04 -4.08
N LEU A 17 4.47 -0.26 -3.35
CA LEU A 17 3.12 -0.22 -3.92
C LEU A 17 2.80 1.15 -4.55
N THR A 18 3.13 2.24 -3.86
CA THR A 18 2.91 3.61 -4.36
C THR A 18 3.67 3.84 -5.66
N THR A 19 4.93 3.36 -5.73
CA THR A 19 5.74 3.42 -6.94
C THR A 19 5.10 2.58 -8.05
N THR A 20 4.63 1.37 -7.77
CA THR A 20 3.91 0.54 -8.75
C THR A 20 2.69 1.26 -9.30
N LEU A 21 1.86 1.88 -8.44
CA LEU A 21 0.70 2.66 -8.88
C LEU A 21 1.09 3.85 -9.77
N ALA A 22 2.16 4.58 -9.40
CA ALA A 22 2.67 5.70 -10.19
C ALA A 22 3.22 5.24 -11.55
N VAL A 23 3.95 4.12 -11.59
CA VAL A 23 4.45 3.52 -12.84
C VAL A 23 3.29 3.03 -13.70
N SER A 24 2.28 2.36 -13.13
CA SER A 24 1.09 1.95 -13.86
C SER A 24 0.35 3.14 -14.47
N GLN A 25 0.27 4.26 -13.76
CA GLN A 25 -0.30 5.50 -14.29
C GLN A 25 0.57 6.08 -15.41
N ALA A 26 1.89 6.12 -15.25
CA ALA A 26 2.83 6.61 -16.25
C ALA A 26 2.84 5.78 -17.54
N LEU A 27 2.65 4.46 -17.43
CA LEU A 27 2.50 3.54 -18.56
C LEU A 27 1.10 3.59 -19.20
N GLY A 28 0.17 4.39 -18.66
CA GLY A 28 -1.20 4.50 -19.19
C GLY A 28 -2.10 3.31 -18.88
N LEU A 29 -1.68 2.38 -18.01
CA LEU A 29 -2.48 1.21 -17.60
C LEU A 29 -3.70 1.62 -16.75
N THR A 30 -3.62 2.77 -16.08
CA THR A 30 -4.73 3.38 -15.36
C THR A 30 -4.64 4.90 -15.40
N ARG A 31 -5.79 5.59 -15.33
CA ARG A 31 -5.83 7.05 -15.12
C ARG A 31 -5.95 7.42 -13.64
N MET A 32 -6.17 6.43 -12.78
CA MET A 32 -6.41 6.63 -11.35
C MET A 32 -5.13 7.02 -10.61
N ASN A 33 -5.23 8.02 -9.73
CA ASN A 33 -4.15 8.42 -8.82
C ASN A 33 -4.65 8.32 -7.38
N MET A 34 -4.41 7.18 -6.74
CA MET A 34 -4.94 6.88 -5.41
C MET A 34 -4.45 7.86 -4.33
N PRO A 35 -3.14 8.19 -4.24
CA PRO A 35 -2.69 9.20 -3.28
C PRO A 35 -3.41 10.54 -3.49
N TYR A 36 -3.52 11.04 -4.72
CA TYR A 36 -4.21 12.29 -4.99
C TYR A 36 -5.69 12.25 -4.60
N MET A 37 -6.40 11.17 -4.92
CA MET A 37 -7.81 10.99 -4.53
C MET A 37 -7.99 11.04 -3.01
N LEU A 38 -7.14 10.35 -2.25
CA LEU A 38 -7.14 10.45 -0.78
C LEU A 38 -6.89 11.90 -0.32
N GLY A 39 -5.95 12.59 -0.96
CA GLY A 39 -5.64 13.99 -0.69
C GLY A 39 -6.83 14.94 -0.85
N THR A 40 -7.66 14.71 -1.87
CA THR A 40 -8.84 15.54 -2.13
C THR A 40 -9.91 15.43 -1.05
N MET A 41 -9.85 14.41 -0.18
CA MET A 41 -10.72 14.32 0.99
C MET A 41 -10.37 15.36 2.07
N PHE A 42 -9.14 15.88 2.07
CA PHE A 42 -8.65 16.82 3.07
C PHE A 42 -8.59 18.27 2.58
N THR A 43 -8.46 18.49 1.26
CA THR A 43 -8.31 19.83 0.70
C THR A 43 -8.70 19.89 -0.77
N ALA A 44 -9.25 21.04 -1.20
CA ALA A 44 -9.54 21.34 -2.60
C ALA A 44 -8.32 21.87 -3.38
N ASP A 45 -7.26 22.31 -2.68
CA ASP A 45 -6.01 22.78 -3.30
C ASP A 45 -5.26 21.59 -3.91
N ARG A 46 -5.01 21.65 -5.22
CA ARG A 46 -4.45 20.52 -5.98
C ARG A 46 -3.03 20.14 -5.54
N ASP A 47 -2.20 21.10 -5.18
CA ASP A 47 -0.81 20.83 -4.81
C ASP A 47 -0.74 20.31 -3.37
N ARG A 48 -1.57 20.86 -2.47
CA ARG A 48 -1.69 20.34 -1.10
C ARG A 48 -2.32 18.96 -1.07
N ALA A 49 -3.29 18.67 -1.94
CA ALA A 49 -3.91 17.36 -2.05
C ALA A 49 -2.88 16.28 -2.39
N ARG A 50 -1.90 16.56 -3.26
CA ARG A 50 -0.83 15.59 -3.56
C ARG A 50 -0.01 15.25 -2.32
N LEU A 51 0.38 16.26 -1.54
CA LEU A 51 1.17 16.07 -0.32
C LEU A 51 0.38 15.33 0.77
N PHE A 52 -0.80 15.83 1.12
CA PHE A 52 -1.65 15.19 2.15
C PHE A 52 -2.08 13.79 1.73
N GLY A 53 -2.37 13.61 0.46
CA GLY A 53 -2.70 12.33 -0.13
C GLY A 53 -1.57 11.30 0.00
N PHE A 54 -0.33 11.70 -0.30
CA PHE A 54 0.84 10.84 -0.13
C PHE A 54 1.05 10.45 1.34
N VAL A 55 0.96 11.40 2.26
CA VAL A 55 1.10 11.14 3.71
C VAL A 55 -0.02 10.22 4.21
N ALA A 56 -1.27 10.50 3.84
CA ALA A 56 -2.41 9.67 4.19
C ALA A 56 -2.26 8.24 3.65
N HIS A 57 -1.79 8.10 2.41
CA HIS A 57 -1.53 6.79 1.82
C HIS A 57 -0.41 6.03 2.55
N LEU A 58 0.64 6.74 2.99
CA LEU A 58 1.73 6.16 3.76
C LEU A 58 1.24 5.64 5.13
N VAL A 59 0.46 6.46 5.84
CA VAL A 59 -0.16 6.06 7.12
C VAL A 59 -1.10 4.89 6.91
N ASN A 60 -1.93 4.93 5.87
CA ASN A 60 -2.83 3.84 5.52
C ASN A 60 -2.05 2.53 5.27
N GLY A 61 -0.96 2.56 4.50
CA GLY A 61 -0.14 1.39 4.26
C GLY A 61 0.54 0.84 5.52
N LEU A 62 1.01 1.71 6.42
CA LEU A 62 1.50 1.30 7.74
C LEU A 62 0.43 0.58 8.56
N VAL A 63 -0.80 1.12 8.60
CA VAL A 63 -1.93 0.48 9.28
C VAL A 63 -2.29 -0.86 8.63
N PHE A 64 -2.37 -0.93 7.30
CA PHE A 64 -2.64 -2.16 6.57
C PHE A 64 -1.57 -3.24 6.81
N SER A 65 -0.30 -2.85 6.96
CA SER A 65 0.78 -3.81 7.21
C SER A 65 0.65 -4.54 8.56
N LEU A 66 -0.17 -4.05 9.50
CA LEU A 66 -0.49 -4.79 10.73
C LEU A 66 -1.19 -6.12 10.46
N LEU A 67 -1.97 -6.23 9.37
CA LEU A 67 -2.55 -7.51 8.94
C LEU A 67 -1.46 -8.52 8.58
N TYR A 68 -0.40 -8.07 7.89
CA TYR A 68 0.75 -8.91 7.56
C TYR A 68 1.56 -9.28 8.81
N VAL A 69 1.73 -8.34 9.75
CA VAL A 69 2.36 -8.63 11.06
C VAL A 69 1.60 -9.73 11.79
N PHE A 70 0.26 -9.63 11.86
CA PHE A 70 -0.59 -10.62 12.48
C PHE A 70 -0.45 -12.00 11.82
N VAL A 71 -0.53 -12.07 10.49
CA VAL A 71 -0.37 -13.31 9.73
C VAL A 71 1.01 -13.93 9.97
N PHE A 72 2.09 -13.17 9.82
CA PHE A 72 3.44 -13.71 10.00
C PHE A 72 3.76 -14.08 11.44
N GLN A 73 3.22 -13.37 12.43
CA GLN A 73 3.30 -13.80 13.83
C GLN A 73 2.56 -15.12 14.06
N SER A 74 1.37 -15.30 13.49
CA SER A 74 0.61 -16.55 13.63
C SER A 74 1.32 -17.76 13.00
N TRP A 75 2.07 -17.55 11.92
CA TRP A 75 2.86 -18.59 11.27
C TRP A 75 4.24 -18.84 11.90
N GLY A 76 4.66 -17.96 12.81
CA GLY A 76 5.99 -18.01 13.43
C GLY A 76 7.16 -17.72 12.49
N VAL A 77 6.91 -17.42 11.21
CA VAL A 77 7.95 -17.16 10.20
C VAL A 77 7.46 -16.17 9.15
N ALA A 78 8.30 -15.18 8.85
CA ALA A 78 8.11 -14.24 7.77
C ALA A 78 9.01 -14.60 6.59
N SER A 79 8.43 -14.77 5.40
CA SER A 79 9.19 -15.01 4.16
C SER A 79 8.58 -14.22 2.99
N TRP A 80 9.45 -13.80 2.07
CA TRP A 80 9.05 -12.96 0.93
C TRP A 80 7.98 -13.65 0.07
N TRP A 81 8.15 -14.94 -0.25
CA TRP A 81 7.24 -15.65 -1.15
C TRP A 81 5.85 -15.84 -0.54
N ARG A 82 5.74 -16.00 0.79
CA ARG A 82 4.45 -16.07 1.48
C ARG A 82 3.72 -14.74 1.41
N GLY A 83 4.46 -13.64 1.59
CA GLY A 83 3.92 -12.29 1.38
C GLY A 83 3.44 -12.08 -0.06
N SER A 84 4.25 -12.49 -1.04
CA SER A 84 3.87 -12.45 -2.45
C SER A 84 2.63 -13.29 -2.76
N LEU A 85 2.51 -14.49 -2.19
CA LEU A 85 1.35 -15.35 -2.36
C LEU A 85 0.07 -14.68 -1.84
N ILE A 86 0.11 -14.07 -0.65
CA ILE A 86 -1.02 -13.28 -0.12
C ILE A 86 -1.39 -12.15 -1.10
N GLY A 87 -0.40 -11.42 -1.60
CA GLY A 87 -0.62 -10.34 -2.57
C GLY A 87 -1.24 -10.81 -3.88
N VAL A 88 -0.76 -11.94 -4.43
CA VAL A 88 -1.33 -12.55 -5.64
C VAL A 88 -2.76 -13.01 -5.40
N LEU A 89 -3.04 -13.69 -4.29
CA LEU A 89 -4.39 -14.12 -3.94
C LEU A 89 -5.35 -12.93 -3.77
N HIS A 90 -4.90 -11.86 -3.12
CA HIS A 90 -5.67 -10.61 -3.03
C HIS A 90 -5.93 -10.01 -4.41
N GLY A 91 -4.91 -9.91 -5.26
CA GLY A 91 -5.04 -9.36 -6.61
C GLY A 91 -6.00 -10.19 -7.47
N LEU A 92 -5.88 -11.52 -7.44
CA LEU A 92 -6.80 -12.44 -8.13
C LEU A 92 -8.24 -12.30 -7.61
N PHE A 93 -8.41 -12.19 -6.29
CA PHE A 93 -9.73 -11.96 -5.69
C PHE A 93 -10.37 -10.68 -6.22
N VAL A 94 -9.63 -9.57 -6.24
CA VAL A 94 -10.10 -8.29 -6.80
C VAL A 94 -10.41 -8.42 -8.30
N LEU A 95 -9.61 -9.15 -9.07
CA LEU A 95 -9.86 -9.37 -10.51
C LEU A 95 -11.10 -10.22 -10.80
N VAL A 96 -11.47 -11.12 -9.89
CA VAL A 96 -12.61 -12.03 -10.08
C VAL A 96 -13.93 -11.39 -9.60
N ILE A 97 -13.88 -10.54 -8.58
CA ILE A 97 -15.07 -9.99 -7.90
C ILE A 97 -15.32 -8.51 -8.17
N GLY A 98 -14.27 -7.75 -8.53
CA GLY A 98 -14.36 -6.33 -8.90
C GLY A 98 -14.92 -6.11 -10.29
#